data_AF-A0A4C1SUA7-F1
#
_entry.id   AF-A0A4C1SUA7-F1
#
_cell.length_a   1.000
_cell.length_b   1.000
_cell.length_c   1.000
_cell.angle_alpha   90.00
_cell.angle_beta   90.00
_cell.angle_gamma   90.00
#
_symmetry.space_group_name_H-M   'P 1'
#
loop_
_entity.id
_entity.type
_entity.pdbx_description
1 polymer ?
#
loop_
_entity_poly.entity_id
_entity_poly.type
_entity_poly.pdbx_seq_one_letter_code
_entity_poly.pdbx_strand_id
1 'polypeptide(L)'
;MRRCAERAYTPPAKIEKAVPILALKKTDKSIAFDDREKAERLADSIEQQCTENPSYDSEHVRRVEEEVRQRVSLPPKDDLDPISQDEISKHIKALKIRKVPGRDCISSKAFKCFLRHL
;
A
#
# COMPACT_ATOMS: atom_id res chain seq x y z
N MET A 1 48.50 -32.91 17.36
CA MET A 1 48.72 -32.43 15.97
C MET A 1 47.39 -32.45 15.22
N ARG A 2 46.81 -31.29 14.91
CA ARG A 2 45.68 -31.19 13.97
C ARG A 2 46.13 -30.31 12.81
N ARG A 3 46.08 -30.87 11.60
CA ARG A 3 46.51 -30.23 10.34
C ARG A 3 45.60 -29.05 10.04
N CYS A 4 46.18 -27.89 9.73
CA CYS A 4 45.44 -26.78 9.13
C CYS A 4 45.07 -27.15 7.69
N ALA A 5 43.80 -27.01 7.32
CA ALA A 5 43.37 -27.03 5.92
C ALA A 5 43.43 -25.58 5.42
N GLU A 6 44.30 -25.35 4.43
CA GLU A 6 44.49 -24.07 3.77
C GLU A 6 43.28 -23.82 2.86
N ARG A 7 42.42 -22.86 3.23
CA ARG A 7 41.23 -22.51 2.43
C ARG A 7 41.67 -21.51 1.37
N ALA A 8 41.63 -21.93 0.11
CA ALA A 8 42.00 -21.12 -1.04
C ALA A 8 41.24 -19.78 -1.07
N TYR A 9 41.99 -18.69 -1.31
CA TYR A 9 41.45 -17.34 -1.48
C TYR A 9 40.66 -17.27 -2.78
N THR A 10 39.34 -17.08 -2.69
CA THR A 10 38.48 -16.77 -3.83
C THR A 10 38.36 -15.26 -3.98
N PRO A 11 38.72 -14.67 -5.13
CA PRO A 11 38.59 -13.23 -5.34
C PRO A 11 37.12 -12.78 -5.31
N PRO A 12 36.83 -11.55 -4.86
CA PRO A 12 35.48 -11.05 -4.68
C PRO A 12 34.73 -10.96 -6.02
N ALA A 13 33.52 -11.51 -6.05
CA ALA A 13 32.59 -11.34 -7.16
C ALA A 13 32.21 -9.86 -7.29
N LYS A 14 32.24 -9.32 -8.52
CA LYS A 14 31.85 -7.95 -8.81
C LYS A 14 30.37 -7.77 -8.50
N ILE A 15 30.05 -6.97 -7.48
CA ILE A 15 28.67 -6.57 -7.16
C ILE A 15 28.24 -5.55 -8.20
N GLU A 16 27.56 -6.03 -9.23
CA GLU A 16 26.94 -5.18 -10.24
C GLU A 16 25.72 -4.48 -9.62
N LYS A 17 25.93 -3.19 -9.29
CA LYS A 17 24.92 -2.15 -9.02
C LYS A 17 23.86 -2.51 -7.96
N ALA A 18 24.30 -2.56 -6.71
CA ALA A 18 23.42 -2.36 -5.58
C ALA A 18 22.79 -0.94 -5.65
N VAL A 19 21.49 -0.85 -5.37
CA VAL A 19 20.78 0.41 -5.15
C VAL A 19 21.58 1.23 -4.13
N PRO A 20 21.90 2.51 -4.40
CA PRO A 20 22.66 3.30 -3.43
C PRO A 20 21.86 3.34 -2.13
N ILE A 21 22.42 2.77 -1.07
CA ILE A 21 21.97 3.01 0.29
C ILE A 21 21.83 4.52 0.42
N LEU A 22 20.63 4.99 0.77
CA LEU A 22 20.33 6.40 0.96
C LEU A 22 21.44 7.01 1.81
N ALA A 23 22.15 7.91 1.15
CA ALA A 23 23.56 8.18 1.32
C ALA A 23 24.03 8.36 2.77
N LEU A 24 25.26 7.89 3.01
CA LEU A 24 26.26 8.45 3.93
C LEU A 24 26.47 9.96 3.68
N LYS A 25 25.39 10.76 3.77
CA LYS A 25 25.42 12.22 3.71
C LYS A 25 25.85 12.68 5.07
N LYS A 26 27.13 13.02 5.15
CA LYS A 26 27.76 13.52 6.36
C LYS A 26 27.02 14.77 6.85
N THR A 27 26.61 14.77 8.11
CA THR A 27 26.09 15.96 8.80
C THR A 27 27.15 17.06 8.91
N ASP A 28 28.44 16.71 8.81
CA ASP A 28 29.53 17.68 8.65
C ASP A 28 30.55 17.17 7.62
N LYS A 29 31.02 18.08 6.75
CA LYS A 29 31.88 17.80 5.58
C LYS A 29 33.31 17.33 5.94
N SER A 30 33.56 16.75 7.12
CA SER A 30 34.87 16.22 7.48
C SER A 30 35.13 14.89 6.74
N ILE A 31 36.22 14.87 5.97
CA ILE A 31 36.70 13.69 5.26
C ILE A 31 37.40 12.78 6.26
N ALA A 32 36.97 11.52 6.36
CA ALA A 32 37.67 10.51 7.16
C ALA A 32 38.96 10.14 6.44
N PHE A 33 40.11 10.44 7.04
CA PHE A 33 41.39 10.27 6.36
C PHE A 33 41.98 8.86 6.53
N ASP A 34 41.66 8.16 7.63
CA ASP A 34 42.12 6.79 7.88
C ASP A 34 40.99 5.75 7.73
N ASP A 35 41.35 4.48 7.56
CA ASP A 35 40.39 3.39 7.35
C ASP A 35 39.59 3.03 8.61
N ARG A 36 40.11 3.38 9.79
CA ARG A 36 39.41 3.17 11.06
C ARG A 36 38.22 4.13 11.19
N GLU A 37 38.42 5.41 10.89
CA GLU A 37 37.40 6.46 10.91
C GLU A 37 36.33 6.21 9.82
N LYS A 38 36.71 5.58 8.70
CA LYS A 38 35.75 5.10 7.69
C LYS A 38 34.88 3.96 8.22
N ALA A 39 35.49 2.99 8.92
CA ALA A 39 34.76 1.86 9.49
C ALA A 39 33.81 2.30 10.61
N GLU A 40 34.24 3.22 11.47
CA GLU A 40 33.41 3.80 12.53
C GLU A 40 32.21 4.56 11.94
N ARG A 41 32.41 5.43 10.95
CA ARG A 41 31.29 6.11 10.27
C ARG A 41 30.32 5.17 9.55
N LEU A 42 30.82 4.06 9.02
CA LEU A 42 29.96 3.06 8.39
C LEU A 42 29.10 2.35 9.44
N ALA A 43 29.67 2.01 10.59
CA ALA A 43 28.95 1.41 11.71
C ALA A 43 27.83 2.34 12.20
N ASP A 44 28.12 3.62 12.42
CA ASP A 44 27.13 4.61 12.85
C ASP A 44 25.99 4.77 11.82
N SER A 45 26.33 4.78 10.53
CA SER A 45 25.33 4.89 9.46
C SER A 45 24.44 3.66 9.37
N ILE A 46 24.99 2.46 9.59
CA ILE A 46 24.21 1.22 9.61
C ILE A 46 23.33 1.18 10.85
N GLU A 47 23.87 1.54 12.02
CA GLU A 47 23.11 1.63 13.27
C GLU A 47 21.93 2.59 13.12
N GLN A 48 22.16 3.80 12.59
CA GLN A 48 21.11 4.78 12.36
C GLN A 48 20.02 4.28 11.40
N GLN A 49 20.39 3.50 10.37
CA GLN A 49 19.45 2.89 9.43
C GLN A 49 18.70 1.70 10.00
N CYS A 50 19.30 1.01 10.98
CA CYS A 50 18.70 -0.10 11.70
C CYS A 50 17.94 0.34 12.96
N THR A 51 17.98 1.62 13.31
CA THR A 51 17.13 2.19 14.36
C THR A 51 15.66 2.02 13.97
N GLU A 52 14.88 1.50 14.91
CA GLU A 52 13.45 1.30 14.73
C GLU A 52 12.78 2.65 14.39
N ASN A 53 11.95 2.66 13.36
CA ASN A 53 11.15 3.85 13.06
C ASN A 53 10.35 4.22 14.31
N PRO A 54 10.19 5.52 14.62
CA PRO A 54 9.36 5.93 15.75
C PRO A 54 8.00 5.26 15.61
N SER A 55 7.61 4.51 16.65
CA SER A 55 6.43 3.65 16.63
C SER A 55 5.13 4.43 16.45
N TYR A 56 5.18 5.76 16.64
CA TYR A 56 4.01 6.63 16.60
C TYR A 56 4.39 8.06 16.18
N ASP A 57 4.02 8.45 14.96
CA ASP A 57 4.00 9.86 14.53
C ASP A 57 2.62 10.44 14.86
N SER A 58 2.50 11.06 16.03
CA SER A 58 1.25 11.64 16.54
C SER A 58 0.67 12.70 15.60
N GLU A 59 1.53 13.48 14.95
CA GLU A 59 1.13 14.50 13.99
C GLU A 59 0.58 13.88 12.71
N HIS A 60 1.18 12.77 12.24
CA HIS A 60 0.63 12.02 11.12
C HIS A 60 -0.73 11.41 11.44
N VAL A 61 -0.88 10.76 12.60
CA VAL A 61 -2.16 10.18 13.01
C VAL A 61 -3.23 11.27 13.09
N ARG A 62 -2.93 12.41 13.72
CA ARG A 62 -3.86 13.55 13.79
C ARG A 62 -4.27 14.06 12.41
N ARG A 63 -3.33 14.15 11.45
CA ARG A 63 -3.63 14.56 10.07
C ARG A 63 -4.57 13.57 9.38
N VAL A 64 -4.36 12.27 9.56
CA VAL A 64 -5.22 11.24 8.97
C VAL A 64 -6.62 11.27 9.58
N GLU A 65 -6.72 11.37 10.91
CA GLU A 65 -8.02 11.43 11.61
C GLU A 65 -8.83 12.66 11.18
N GLU A 66 -8.17 13.81 11.03
CA GLU A 66 -8.82 15.04 10.60
C GLU A 66 -9.27 14.96 9.13
N GLU A 67 -8.46 14.37 8.24
CA GLU A 67 -8.83 14.14 6.84
C GLU A 67 -10.06 13.22 6.71
N VAL A 68 -10.10 12.14 7.50
CA VAL A 68 -11.25 11.23 7.55
C VAL A 68 -12.49 11.96 8.05
N ARG A 69 -12.37 12.76 9.13
CA ARG A 69 -13.47 13.57 9.67
C ARG A 69 -14.01 14.53 8.61
N GLN A 70 -13.12 15.20 7.87
CA GLN A 70 -13.49 16.11 6.79
C GLN A 70 -14.24 15.38 5.68
N ARG A 71 -13.72 14.25 5.19
CA ARG A 71 -14.39 13.46 4.14
C ARG A 71 -15.77 12.96 4.54
N VAL A 72 -15.93 12.50 5.78
CA VAL A 72 -17.23 12.06 6.28
C VAL A 72 -18.21 13.23 6.44
N SER A 73 -17.71 14.42 6.76
CA SER A 73 -18.56 15.62 6.89
C SER A 73 -19.02 16.21 5.55
N LEU A 74 -18.33 15.89 4.46
CA LEU A 74 -18.72 16.34 3.12
C LEU A 74 -19.92 15.52 2.63
N PRO A 75 -20.91 16.17 1.98
CA PRO A 75 -21.99 15.44 1.33
C PRO A 75 -21.41 14.51 0.25
N PRO A 76 -22.05 13.35 0.00
CA PRO A 76 -21.69 12.50 -1.12
C PRO A 76 -21.64 13.31 -2.42
N LYS A 77 -20.52 13.23 -3.13
CA LYS A 77 -20.35 13.83 -4.47
C LYS A 77 -20.96 12.94 -5.54
N ASP A 78 -22.13 12.39 -5.27
CA ASP A 78 -22.86 11.67 -6.31
C ASP A 78 -23.48 12.73 -7.23
N ASP A 79 -22.76 13.06 -8.29
CA ASP A 79 -23.21 13.94 -9.38
C ASP A 79 -24.26 13.25 -10.29
N LEU A 80 -24.87 12.15 -9.81
CA LEU A 80 -25.87 11.40 -10.54
C LEU A 80 -27.26 11.93 -10.20
N ASP A 81 -28.05 12.13 -11.25
CA ASP A 81 -29.47 12.40 -11.08
C ASP A 81 -30.13 11.25 -10.30
N PRO A 82 -31.12 11.55 -9.45
CA PRO A 82 -31.93 10.52 -8.81
C PRO A 82 -32.46 9.54 -9.86
N ILE A 83 -32.31 8.24 -9.60
CA ILE A 83 -32.79 7.20 -10.51
C ILE A 83 -34.29 7.36 -10.79
N SER A 84 -34.65 7.41 -12.07
CA SER A 84 -36.05 7.59 -12.49
C SER A 84 -36.84 6.28 -12.44
N GLN A 85 -38.16 6.37 -12.20
CA GLN A 85 -39.05 5.20 -12.28
C GLN A 85 -39.02 4.54 -13.67
N ASP A 86 -38.86 5.34 -14.75
CA ASP A 86 -38.76 4.82 -16.10
C ASP A 86 -37.47 4.03 -16.32
N GLU A 87 -36.37 4.46 -15.71
CA GLU A 87 -35.08 3.77 -15.75
C GLU A 87 -35.18 2.40 -15.05
N ILE A 88 -35.76 2.38 -13.84
CA ILE A 88 -36.03 1.15 -13.09
C ILE A 88 -36.94 0.22 -13.91
N SER A 89 -38.02 0.76 -14.48
CA SER A 89 -38.99 0.02 -15.28
C SER A 89 -38.35 -0.60 -16.52
N LYS A 90 -37.51 0.16 -17.23
CA LYS A 90 -36.75 -0.30 -18.40
C LYS A 90 -35.84 -1.47 -18.04
N HIS A 91 -35.09 -1.37 -16.95
CA HIS A 91 -34.17 -2.44 -16.54
C HIS A 91 -34.90 -3.71 -16.13
N ILE A 92 -35.97 -3.61 -15.34
CA ILE A 92 -36.74 -4.78 -14.91
C ILE A 92 -37.46 -5.43 -16.10
N LYS A 93 -38.01 -4.65 -17.05
CA LYS A 93 -38.64 -5.19 -18.27
C LYS A 93 -37.66 -5.98 -19.13
N ALA A 94 -36.40 -5.54 -19.21
CA ALA A 94 -35.34 -6.19 -19.97
C ALA A 94 -34.88 -7.54 -19.37
N LEU A 95 -35.24 -7.85 -18.10
CA LEU A 95 -34.86 -9.12 -17.47
C LEU A 95 -35.49 -10.33 -18.20
N LYS A 96 -34.71 -11.38 -18.38
CA LYS A 96 -35.15 -12.65 -18.99
C LYS A 96 -35.72 -13.59 -17.93
N ILE A 97 -36.97 -14.02 -18.08
CA ILE A 97 -37.68 -14.85 -17.08
C ILE A 97 -37.25 -16.33 -17.03
N ARG A 98 -36.43 -16.79 -18.00
CA ARG A 98 -35.95 -18.18 -18.09
C ARG A 98 -34.56 -18.38 -17.45
N LYS A 99 -34.08 -17.40 -16.68
CA LYS A 99 -32.81 -17.48 -15.98
C LYS A 99 -33.01 -18.13 -14.61
N VAL A 100 -32.04 -18.94 -14.20
CA VAL A 100 -31.99 -19.51 -12.85
C VAL A 100 -31.80 -18.37 -11.85
N PRO A 101 -32.48 -18.39 -10.69
CA PRO A 101 -32.26 -17.41 -9.62
C PRO A 101 -30.80 -17.33 -9.17
N GLY A 102 -30.41 -16.18 -8.63
CA GLY A 102 -29.09 -16.00 -8.01
C GLY A 102 -29.00 -16.68 -6.64
N ARG A 103 -27.91 -16.37 -5.91
CA ARG A 103 -27.70 -16.83 -4.52
C ARG A 103 -28.81 -16.36 -3.56
N ASP A 104 -29.45 -15.26 -3.90
CA ASP A 104 -30.61 -14.70 -3.21
C ASP A 104 -31.91 -15.48 -3.44
N CYS A 105 -31.90 -16.47 -4.35
CA CYS A 105 -33.07 -17.26 -4.75
C CYS A 105 -34.23 -16.43 -5.33
N ILE A 106 -34.00 -15.17 -5.72
CA ILE A 106 -35.03 -14.30 -6.27
C ILE A 106 -35.09 -14.49 -7.80
N SER A 107 -36.26 -14.88 -8.31
CA SER A 107 -36.46 -15.05 -9.74
C SER A 107 -36.72 -13.72 -10.45
N SER A 108 -36.30 -13.60 -11.72
CA SER A 108 -36.63 -12.44 -12.55
C SER A 108 -38.14 -12.23 -12.76
N LYS A 109 -38.95 -13.28 -12.56
CA LYS A 109 -40.41 -13.18 -12.57
C LYS A 109 -40.93 -12.36 -11.38
N ALA A 110 -40.31 -12.48 -10.21
CA ALA A 110 -40.69 -11.73 -9.02
C ALA A 110 -40.54 -10.21 -9.24
N PHE A 111 -39.39 -9.77 -9.76
CA PHE A 111 -39.17 -8.35 -10.11
C PHE A 111 -40.22 -7.79 -11.07
N LYS A 112 -40.62 -8.56 -12.09
CA LYS A 112 -41.69 -8.15 -13.02
C LYS A 112 -43.08 -8.11 -12.39
N CYS A 113 -43.33 -8.87 -11.32
CA CYS A 113 -44.57 -8.80 -10.57
C CYS A 113 -44.65 -7.51 -9.74
N PHE A 114 -43.53 -7.10 -9.11
CA PHE A 114 -43.50 -5.86 -8.32
C PHE A 114 -43.76 -4.61 -9.17
N LEU A 115 -43.30 -4.57 -10.42
CA LEU A 115 -43.64 -3.50 -11.36
C LEU A 115 -45.13 -3.38 -11.68
N ARG A 116 -45.94 -4.41 -11.43
CA ARG A 116 -47.37 -4.38 -11.73
C ARG A 116 -48.19 -3.66 -10.64
N HIS A 117 -47.55 -3.36 -9.52
CA HIS A 117 -48.12 -2.71 -8.34
C HIS A 117 -47.46 -1.35 -8.02
N LEU A 118 -46.56 -0.90 -8.90
CA LEU A 118 -45.90 0.42 -8.91
C LEU A 118 -46.53 1.27 -10.00
#